data_AF-A0A142Y8R9-F1
#
_entry.id   AF-A0A142Y8R9-F1
#
_cell.length_a   1.000
_cell.length_b   1.000
_cell.length_c   1.000
_cell.angle_alpha   90.00
_cell.angle_beta   90.00
_cell.angle_gamma   90.00
#
_symmetry.space_group_name_H-M   'P 1'
#
loop_
_entity.id
_entity.type
_entity.pdbx_description
1 polymer ?
#
loop_
_entity_poly.entity_id
_entity_poly.type
_entity_poly.pdbx_seq_one_letter_code
_entity_poly.pdbx_strand_id
1 'polypeptide(L)'
;MNTVYVETSIVSYLRQRPSSQVVAAARQILTHQWWNQHRTSYELVASQYVIDEASAGDVLLAKERLESLDGIPLLPITPEVPQIAQRIMALGVLPPKAQVDALHISLAAHHRI
;
A
#
# COMPACT_ATOMS: atom_id res chain seq x y z
N MET A 1 -5.59 18.56 -7.03
CA MET A 1 -5.94 17.64 -5.93
C MET A 1 -4.70 16.84 -5.65
N ASN A 2 -4.30 16.65 -4.39
CA ASN A 2 -3.06 15.90 -4.10
C ASN A 2 -3.31 14.41 -4.32
N THR A 3 -2.33 13.71 -4.86
CA THR A 3 -2.38 12.26 -5.10
C THR A 3 -1.80 11.53 -3.90
N VAL A 4 -2.39 10.40 -3.51
CA VAL A 4 -1.91 9.55 -2.41
C VAL A 4 -1.78 8.12 -2.92
N TYR A 5 -0.57 7.58 -2.77
CA TYR A 5 -0.31 6.17 -3.02
C TYR A 5 -0.79 5.31 -1.86
N VAL A 6 -1.72 4.40 -2.14
CA VAL A 6 -2.29 3.46 -1.17
C VAL A 6 -1.45 2.18 -1.18
N GLU A 7 -0.70 1.97 -0.10
CA GLU A 7 0.06 0.74 0.14
C GLU A 7 -0.80 -0.34 0.81
N THR A 8 -0.41 -1.61 0.69
CA THR A 8 -1.15 -2.81 1.14
C THR A 8 -1.56 -2.77 2.62
N SER A 9 -0.75 -2.19 3.49
CA SER A 9 -1.08 -2.09 4.92
C SER A 9 -2.35 -1.26 5.18
N ILE A 10 -2.64 -0.25 4.35
CA ILE A 10 -3.84 0.57 4.48
C ILE A 10 -5.08 -0.30 4.34
N VAL A 11 -5.21 -1.04 3.23
CA VAL A 11 -6.37 -1.92 3.03
C VAL A 11 -6.37 -3.12 3.97
N SER A 12 -5.21 -3.56 4.45
CA SER A 12 -5.11 -4.61 5.47
C SER A 12 -5.64 -4.15 6.84
N TYR A 13 -5.47 -2.88 7.19
CA TYR A 13 -6.02 -2.30 8.42
C TYR A 13 -7.52 -1.93 8.31
N LEU A 14 -8.09 -1.87 7.11
CA LEU A 14 -9.54 -1.67 6.90
C LEU A 14 -10.40 -2.88 7.25
N ARG A 15 -9.80 -4.05 7.50
CA ARG A 15 -10.53 -5.24 7.94
C ARG A 15 -11.46 -4.94 9.11
N GLN A 16 -12.64 -5.57 9.12
CA GLN A 16 -13.67 -5.29 10.13
C GLN A 16 -13.29 -5.76 11.53
N ARG A 17 -12.63 -6.92 11.62
CA ARG A 17 -12.26 -7.51 12.92
C ARG A 17 -11.13 -6.70 13.57
N PRO A 18 -11.33 -6.15 14.78
CA PRO A 18 -10.27 -5.50 15.52
C PRO A 18 -9.15 -6.48 15.88
N SER A 19 -7.91 -6.01 15.81
CA SER A 19 -6.75 -6.76 16.26
C SER A 19 -6.74 -6.88 17.79
N SER A 20 -6.32 -8.04 18.30
CA SER A 20 -6.05 -8.21 19.73
C SER A 20 -4.77 -7.49 20.18
N GLN A 21 -3.93 -7.07 19.24
CA GLN A 21 -2.71 -6.31 19.50
C GLN A 21 -3.02 -4.81 19.53
N VAL A 22 -2.77 -4.17 20.68
CA VAL A 22 -3.14 -2.76 20.94
C VAL A 22 -2.64 -1.81 19.85
N VAL A 23 -1.37 -1.94 19.43
CA VAL A 23 -0.77 -1.08 18.40
C VAL A 23 -1.46 -1.27 17.04
N ALA A 24 -1.76 -2.52 16.67
CA ALA A 24 -2.46 -2.80 15.42
C ALA A 24 -3.91 -2.31 15.47
N ALA A 25 -4.61 -2.47 16.60
CA ALA A 25 -5.95 -1.94 16.78
C ALA A 25 -5.99 -0.41 16.66
N ALA A 26 -5.00 0.29 17.24
CA ALA A 26 -4.87 1.75 17.09
C ALA A 26 -4.67 2.16 15.62
N ARG A 27 -3.82 1.42 14.87
CA ARG A 27 -3.65 1.65 13.43
C ARG A 27 -4.95 1.45 12.65
N GLN A 28 -5.71 0.39 12.94
CA GLN A 28 -7.03 0.19 12.32
C GLN A 28 -7.96 1.38 12.56
N ILE A 29 -8.05 1.88 13.79
CA ILE A 29 -8.89 3.04 14.12
C ILE A 29 -8.48 4.25 13.28
N LEU A 30 -7.18 4.57 13.24
CA LEU A 30 -6.67 5.71 12.48
C LEU A 30 -6.87 5.54 10.97
N THR A 31 -6.64 4.34 10.44
CA THR A 31 -6.87 4.03 9.03
C THR A 31 -8.34 4.16 8.66
N HIS A 32 -9.26 3.64 9.48
CA HIS A 32 -10.71 3.79 9.28
C HIS A 32 -11.15 5.25 9.33
N GLN A 33 -10.62 6.04 10.27
CA GLN A 33 -10.91 7.47 10.35
C GLN A 33 -10.48 8.19 9.07
N TRP A 34 -9.22 8.00 8.64
CA TRP A 34 -8.72 8.63 7.42
C TRP A 34 -9.46 8.17 6.18
N TRP A 35 -9.71 6.86 6.06
CA TRP A 35 -10.41 6.29 4.90
C TRP A 35 -11.83 6.81 4.76
N ASN A 36 -12.57 6.91 5.87
CA ASN A 36 -13.97 7.33 5.81
C ASN A 36 -14.13 8.85 5.72
N GLN A 37 -13.21 9.63 6.31
CA GLN A 37 -13.39 11.08 6.45
C GLN A 37 -12.56 11.92 5.48
N HIS A 38 -11.41 11.40 5.03
CA HIS A 38 -10.40 12.21 4.34
C HIS A 38 -10.06 11.71 2.93
N ARG A 39 -10.22 10.42 2.63
CA ARG A 39 -9.75 9.84 1.36
C ARG A 39 -10.31 10.54 0.11
N THR A 40 -11.56 11.04 0.19
CA THR A 40 -12.23 11.73 -0.93
C THR A 40 -11.66 13.11 -1.24
N SER A 41 -10.79 13.63 -0.37
CA SER A 41 -10.03 14.87 -0.60
C SER A 41 -8.75 14.63 -1.43
N TYR A 42 -8.45 13.38 -1.79
CA TYR A 42 -7.26 12.98 -2.53
C TYR A 42 -7.62 12.15 -3.76
N GLU A 43 -6.75 12.19 -4.75
CA GLU A 43 -6.75 11.21 -5.83
C GLU A 43 -5.97 9.98 -5.33
N LEU A 44 -6.67 8.87 -5.11
CA LEU A 44 -6.02 7.65 -4.65
C LEU A 44 -5.47 6.89 -5.85
N VAL A 45 -4.26 6.35 -5.70
CA VAL A 45 -3.67 5.41 -6.66
C VAL A 45 -3.00 4.26 -5.92
N ALA A 46 -2.86 3.12 -6.57
CA ALA A 46 -2.13 1.96 -6.06
C ALA A 46 -1.21 1.39 -7.16
N SER A 47 -0.70 0.17 -7.01
CA SER A 47 0.06 -0.50 -8.07
C SER A 47 -0.20 -2.00 -8.07
N GLN A 48 0.27 -2.69 -9.12
CA GLN A 48 0.17 -4.15 -9.17
C GLN A 48 0.83 -4.85 -7.96
N TYR A 49 1.94 -4.32 -7.42
CA TYR A 49 2.53 -4.88 -6.19
C TYR A 49 1.56 -4.89 -5.00
N VAL A 50 0.71 -3.86 -4.86
CA VAL A 50 -0.31 -3.80 -3.80
C VAL A 50 -1.39 -4.84 -4.03
N ILE A 51 -1.79 -5.05 -5.29
CA ILE A 51 -2.76 -6.09 -5.66
C ILE A 51 -2.19 -7.48 -5.34
N ASP A 52 -0.94 -7.74 -5.71
CA ASP A 52 -0.27 -9.02 -5.51
C ASP A 52 -0.18 -9.35 -4.01
N GLU A 53 0.25 -8.40 -3.18
CA GLU A 53 0.32 -8.59 -1.73
C GLU A 53 -1.08 -8.68 -1.07
N ALA A 54 -2.03 -7.87 -1.53
CA ALA A 54 -3.41 -7.90 -1.04
C ALA A 54 -4.09 -9.24 -1.38
N SER A 55 -3.72 -9.87 -2.50
CA SER A 55 -4.26 -11.17 -2.91
C SER A 55 -3.70 -12.35 -2.11
N ALA A 56 -2.54 -12.19 -1.47
CA ALA A 56 -1.86 -13.27 -0.78
C ALA A 56 -2.46 -13.58 0.61
N GLY A 57 -2.35 -14.83 1.05
CA GLY A 57 -2.75 -15.27 2.39
C GLY A 57 -4.18 -15.81 2.46
N ASP A 58 -4.90 -15.47 3.53
CA ASP A 58 -6.27 -15.93 3.76
C ASP A 58 -7.22 -15.39 2.70
N VAL A 59 -8.01 -16.29 2.09
CA VAL A 59 -8.87 -15.99 0.93
C VAL A 59 -9.96 -14.96 1.28
N LEU A 60 -10.53 -15.03 2.48
CA LEU A 60 -11.59 -14.09 2.89
C LEU A 60 -11.00 -12.70 3.12
N LEU A 61 -9.85 -12.61 3.81
CA LEU A 61 -9.15 -11.33 4.01
C LEU A 61 -8.59 -10.76 2.70
N ALA A 62 -8.14 -11.61 1.76
CA ALA A 62 -7.73 -11.18 0.44
C ALA A 62 -8.88 -10.55 -0.33
N LYS A 63 -10.06 -11.19 -0.30
CA LYS A 63 -11.27 -10.64 -0.92
C LYS A 63 -11.63 -9.27 -0.36
N GLU A 64 -11.69 -9.10 0.97
CA GLU A 64 -12.00 -7.81 1.60
C GLU A 64 -11.01 -6.69 1.20
N ARG A 65 -9.70 -7.03 1.14
CA ARG A 65 -8.66 -6.08 0.72
C ARG A 65 -8.82 -5.68 -0.74
N LEU A 66 -9.07 -6.64 -1.63
CA LEU A 66 -9.27 -6.38 -3.06
C LEU A 66 -10.55 -5.58 -3.33
N GLU A 67 -11.64 -5.84 -2.61
CA GLU A 67 -12.87 -5.02 -2.66
C GLU A 67 -12.60 -3.57 -2.27
N SER A 68 -11.72 -3.33 -1.30
CA SER A 68 -11.32 -1.97 -0.89
C SER A 68 -10.45 -1.25 -1.94
N LEU A 69 -9.76 -2.00 -2.80
CA LEU A 69 -8.93 -1.48 -3.88
C LEU A 69 -9.71 -1.30 -5.19
N ASP A 70 -10.94 -1.81 -5.26
CA ASP A 70 -11.75 -1.73 -6.49
C ASP A 70 -11.99 -0.27 -6.91
N GLY A 71 -11.81 -0.01 -8.20
CA GLY A 71 -11.90 1.33 -8.77
C GLY A 71 -10.74 2.29 -8.46
N ILE A 72 -9.73 1.90 -7.66
CA ILE A 72 -8.52 2.71 -7.46
C ILE A 72 -7.57 2.52 -8.66
N PRO A 73 -7.19 3.59 -9.38
CA PRO A 73 -6.25 3.50 -10.50
C PRO A 73 -4.91 2.91 -10.10
N LEU A 74 -4.33 2.08 -10.97
CA LEU A 74 -3.00 1.51 -10.79
C LEU A 74 -1.96 2.31 -11.56
N LEU A 75 -0.90 2.71 -10.86
CA LEU A 75 0.28 3.29 -11.48
C LEU A 75 0.98 2.22 -12.33
N PRO A 76 1.42 2.57 -13.56
CA PRO A 76 2.13 1.63 -14.42
C PRO A 76 3.49 1.30 -13.82
N ILE A 77 3.85 0.02 -13.87
CA ILE A 77 5.19 -0.44 -13.50
C ILE A 77 6.06 -0.36 -14.76
N THR A 78 6.96 0.62 -14.77
CA THR A 78 7.94 0.83 -15.82
C THR A 78 9.26 0.13 -15.47
N PRO A 79 10.15 -0.15 -16.44
CA PRO A 79 11.46 -0.75 -16.17
C PRO A 79 12.33 0.03 -15.17
N GLU A 80 12.11 1.33 -15.02
CA GLU A 80 12.85 2.21 -14.11
C GLU A 80 12.51 1.93 -12.63
N VAL A 81 11.27 1.54 -12.33
CA VAL A 81 10.82 1.26 -10.95
C VAL A 81 11.69 0.20 -10.26
N PRO A 82 11.87 -1.03 -10.81
CA PRO A 82 12.73 -2.02 -10.17
C PRO A 82 14.21 -1.61 -10.15
N GLN A 83 14.68 -0.79 -11.11
CA GLN A 83 16.06 -0.28 -11.10
C GLN A 83 16.30 0.68 -9.92
N ILE A 84 15.36 1.58 -9.65
CA ILE A 84 15.41 2.48 -8.48
C ILE A 84 15.37 1.64 -7.19
N ALA A 85 14.48 0.64 -7.11
CA ALA A 85 14.37 -0.21 -5.92
C ALA A 85 15.67 -0.98 -5.66
N GLN A 86 16.28 -1.57 -6.70
CA GLN A 86 17.58 -2.22 -6.58
C GLN A 86 18.66 -1.26 -6.10
N ARG A 87 18.65 0.00 -6.56
CA ARG A 87 19.59 1.01 -6.10
C ARG A 87 19.39 1.39 -4.63
N ILE A 88 18.14 1.55 -4.18
CA ILE A 88 17.79 1.77 -2.77
C ILE A 88 18.36 0.65 -1.90
N MET A 89 18.14 -0.61 -2.32
CA MET A 89 18.64 -1.79 -1.61
C MET A 89 20.18 -1.86 -1.61
N ALA A 90 20.83 -1.61 -2.75
CA ALA A 90 22.29 -1.64 -2.87
C ALA A 90 22.99 -0.57 -2.04
N LEU A 91 22.34 0.57 -1.81
CA LEU A 91 22.84 1.64 -0.92
C LEU A 91 22.64 1.33 0.57
N GLY A 92 21.94 0.25 0.92
CA GLY A 92 21.68 -0.12 2.31
C GLY A 92 20.69 0.81 3.03
N VAL A 93 19.86 1.55 2.28
CA VAL A 93 18.84 2.46 2.85
C VAL A 93 17.77 1.68 3.61
N LEU A 94 17.48 0.45 3.17
CA LEU A 94 16.49 -0.44 3.75
C LEU A 94 17.13 -1.79 4.13
N PRO A 95 16.61 -2.48 5.17
CA PRO A 95 17.08 -3.82 5.52
C PRO A 95 16.77 -4.82 4.39
N PRO A 96 17.54 -5.93 4.25
CA PRO A 96 17.38 -6.88 3.15
C PRO A 96 15.98 -7.50 2.98
N LYS A 97 15.18 -7.51 4.06
CA LYS A 97 13.80 -8.03 4.05
C LYS A 97 12.76 -7.06 3.47
N ALA A 98 13.11 -5.79 3.27
CA ALA A 98 12.21 -4.72 2.84
C ALA A 98 12.28 -4.48 1.32
N GLN A 99 12.45 -5.54 0.53
CA GLN A 99 12.59 -5.43 -0.93
C GLN A 99 11.31 -4.93 -1.60
N VAL A 100 10.14 -5.36 -1.11
CA VAL A 100 8.85 -4.90 -1.64
C VAL A 100 8.58 -3.46 -1.23
N ASP A 101 8.94 -3.07 0.00
CA ASP A 101 8.90 -1.66 0.43
C ASP A 101 9.73 -0.74 -0.48
N ALA A 102 10.90 -1.22 -0.95
CA ALA A 102 11.71 -0.49 -1.91
C ALA A 102 10.98 -0.27 -3.25
N LEU A 103 10.14 -1.22 -3.69
CA LEU A 103 9.33 -1.08 -4.90
C LEU A 103 8.21 -0.05 -4.71
N HIS A 104 7.55 -0.02 -3.55
CA HIS A 104 6.56 1.01 -3.23
C HIS A 104 7.16 2.41 -3.22
N ILE A 105 8.33 2.58 -2.57
CA ILE A 105 9.06 3.86 -2.57
C ILE A 105 9.45 4.26 -3.99
N SER A 106 9.91 3.29 -4.80
CA SER A 106 10.35 3.55 -6.17
C SER A 106 9.19 3.97 -7.08
N LEU A 107 8.00 3.39 -6.91
CA LEU A 107 6.79 3.80 -7.62
C LEU A 107 6.41 5.24 -7.31
N ALA A 108 6.31 5.57 -6.01
CA ALA A 108 5.98 6.93 -5.58
C ALA A 108 7.02 7.94 -6.11
N ALA A 109 8.31 7.62 -5.97
CA ALA A 109 9.39 8.48 -6.45
C ALA A 109 9.41 8.65 -7.99
N HIS A 110 9.21 7.57 -8.76
CA HIS A 110 9.21 7.62 -10.22
C HIS A 110 8.03 8.43 -10.77
N HIS A 111 6.84 8.24 -10.19
CA HIS A 111 5.62 8.94 -10.60
C HIS A 111 5.42 10.30 -9.92
N ARG A 112 6.32 10.68 -9.00
CA ARG A 112 6.33 11.95 -8.26
C ARG A 112 5.05 12.17 -7.43
N ILE A 113 4.70 11.15 -6.66
CA ILE A 113 3.55 11.12 -5.74
C ILE A 113 4.06 11.11 -4.30
#